data_AF-A0A7R9QTL8-F1
#
_entry.id   AF-A0A7R9QTL8-F1
#
_cell.length_a   1.000
_cell.length_b   1.000
_cell.length_c   1.000
_cell.angle_alpha   90.00
_cell.angle_beta   90.00
_cell.angle_gamma   90.00
#
_symmetry.space_group_name_H-M   'P 1'
#
loop_
_entity.id
_entity.type
_entity.pdbx_description
1 polymer ?
#
loop_
_entity_poly.entity_id
_entity_poly.type
_entity_poly.pdbx_seq_one_letter_code
_entity_poly.pdbx_strand_id
1 'polypeptide(L)'
;MKTQIIECVPNFSEGRDPEIINAIANAIRSTEGVSLLDIDPGQSTNRTVYTFVGSPDAVVEGALNGARIAYKLIDMSKQKGEHPRLGALDVCPFIPVQGVDMDDCVQCSHKFAQKLSLELKVPSTDKLFPKSGPESMKDCPKS
;
A
#
# COMPACT_ATOMS: atom_id res chain seq x y z
N MET A 1 -12.17 -7.51 25.28
CA MET A 1 -12.17 -7.74 23.82
C MET A 1 -10.74 -7.99 23.40
N LYS A 2 -10.47 -8.89 22.44
CA LYS A 2 -9.11 -9.08 21.91
C LYS A 2 -8.73 -7.88 21.06
N THR A 3 -7.54 -7.33 21.25
CA THR A 3 -6.98 -6.30 20.36
C THR A 3 -6.74 -6.90 18.98
N GLN A 4 -7.28 -6.26 17.94
CA GLN A 4 -7.11 -6.63 16.54
C GLN A 4 -6.00 -5.79 15.91
N ILE A 5 -5.02 -6.45 15.31
CA ILE A 5 -3.87 -5.81 14.67
C ILE A 5 -3.63 -6.46 13.30
N ILE A 6 -3.64 -5.63 12.26
CA ILE A 6 -3.22 -5.95 10.90
C ILE A 6 -1.98 -5.12 10.58
N GLU A 7 -1.03 -5.71 9.87
CA GLU A 7 0.08 -5.02 9.23
C GLU A 7 -0.29 -4.70 7.77
N CYS A 8 0.03 -3.50 7.32
CA CYS A 8 -0.12 -3.08 5.94
C CYS A 8 1.23 -2.62 5.38
N VAL A 9 1.57 -3.10 4.19
CA VAL A 9 2.91 -2.91 3.60
C VAL A 9 2.86 -2.31 2.19
N PRO A 10 2.25 -1.12 1.98
CA PRO A 10 2.10 -0.57 0.64
C PRO A 10 3.44 -0.19 0.01
N ASN A 11 3.49 -0.37 -1.31
CA ASN A 11 4.65 -0.10 -2.14
C ASN A 11 4.33 1.03 -3.12
N PHE A 12 5.01 2.17 -2.98
CA PHE A 12 4.82 3.32 -3.86
C PHE A 12 5.97 3.48 -4.85
N SER A 13 5.67 3.92 -6.07
CA SER A 13 6.62 4.07 -7.17
C SER A 13 7.44 5.37 -7.09
N GLU A 14 7.96 5.68 -5.91
CA GLU A 14 8.88 6.80 -5.65
C GLU A 14 9.90 6.35 -4.61
N GLY A 15 11.19 6.55 -4.87
CA GLY A 15 12.29 6.12 -3.98
C GLY A 15 13.46 7.10 -3.94
N ARG A 16 13.30 8.32 -4.48
CA ARG A 16 14.37 9.31 -4.66
C ARG A 16 14.00 10.68 -4.13
N ASP A 17 12.76 11.12 -4.31
CA ASP A 17 12.28 12.41 -3.83
C ASP A 17 11.86 12.31 -2.35
N PRO A 18 12.67 12.85 -1.41
CA PRO A 18 12.36 12.77 0.00
C PRO A 18 11.12 13.57 0.38
N GLU A 19 10.74 14.60 -0.37
CA GLU A 19 9.54 15.39 -0.06
C GLU A 19 8.28 14.56 -0.32
N ILE A 20 8.23 13.85 -1.45
CA ILE A 20 7.11 12.96 -1.79
C ILE A 20 7.05 11.78 -0.79
N ILE A 21 8.19 11.16 -0.50
CA ILE A 21 8.27 10.03 0.44
C ILE A 21 7.75 10.45 1.82
N ASN A 22 8.23 11.59 2.34
CA ASN A 22 7.80 12.09 3.63
C ASN A 22 6.33 12.54 3.61
N ALA A 23 5.81 13.08 2.51
CA ALA A 23 4.41 13.45 2.40
C ALA A 23 3.49 12.22 2.51
N ILE A 24 3.85 11.11 1.87
CA ILE A 24 3.11 9.83 1.96
C ILE A 24 3.21 9.27 3.39
N ALA A 25 4.42 9.21 3.97
CA ALA A 25 4.64 8.78 5.35
C ALA A 25 3.79 9.58 6.35
N ASN A 26 3.76 10.91 6.17
CA ASN A 26 3.01 11.81 7.04
C ASN A 26 1.51 11.59 6.93
N ALA A 27 0.98 11.31 5.75
CA ALA A 27 -0.44 10.99 5.58
C ALA A 27 -0.83 9.66 6.24
N ILE A 28 0.04 8.64 6.14
CA ILE A 28 -0.17 7.36 6.81
C ILE A 28 -0.13 7.55 8.33
N ARG A 29 0.96 8.12 8.87
CA ARG A 29 1.19 8.25 10.32
C ARG A 29 0.16 9.15 11.03
N SER A 30 -0.44 10.09 10.30
CA SER A 30 -1.45 11.01 10.86
C SER A 30 -2.86 10.39 10.89
N THR A 31 -3.01 9.17 10.36
CA THR A 31 -4.28 8.44 10.44
C THR A 31 -4.49 7.92 11.86
N GLU A 32 -5.66 8.22 12.43
CA GLU A 32 -6.01 7.75 13.77
C GLU A 32 -5.98 6.22 13.85
N GLY A 33 -5.36 5.67 14.90
CA GLY A 33 -5.25 4.22 15.10
C GLY A 33 -4.17 3.52 14.27
N VAL A 34 -3.33 4.27 13.53
CA VAL A 34 -2.19 3.74 12.78
C VAL A 34 -0.87 4.03 13.49
N SER A 35 0.04 3.06 13.50
CA SER A 35 1.45 3.24 13.88
C SER A 35 2.35 2.92 12.70
N LEU A 36 3.02 3.93 12.14
CA LEU A 36 4.03 3.74 11.10
C LEU A 36 5.32 3.19 11.73
N LEU A 37 5.74 2.02 11.29
CA LEU A 37 6.86 1.27 11.85
C LEU A 37 8.15 1.47 11.06
N ASP A 38 8.05 1.50 9.74
CA ASP A 38 9.22 1.58 8.86
C ASP A 38 8.92 2.28 7.52
N ILE A 39 9.97 2.87 6.94
CA ILE A 39 9.98 3.49 5.61
C ILE A 39 11.30 3.08 4.94
N ASP A 40 11.24 2.25 3.92
CA ASP A 40 12.41 1.71 3.21
C ASP A 40 12.43 2.18 1.74
N PRO A 41 13.12 3.30 1.44
CA PRO A 41 13.25 3.83 0.09
C PRO A 41 14.41 3.17 -0.69
N GLY A 42 14.07 2.52 -1.80
CA GLY A 42 15.04 2.00 -2.76
C GLY A 42 15.33 2.99 -3.88
N GLN A 43 16.50 3.63 -3.87
CA GLN A 43 16.89 4.61 -4.90
C GLN A 43 17.05 4.02 -6.31
N SER A 44 17.58 2.80 -6.42
CA SER A 44 17.77 2.10 -7.71
C SER A 44 16.45 1.59 -8.28
N THR A 45 15.63 0.96 -7.43
CA THR A 45 14.30 0.46 -7.79
C THR A 45 13.29 1.60 -7.98
N ASN A 46 13.59 2.80 -7.46
CA ASN A 46 12.74 3.97 -7.41
C ASN A 46 11.35 3.65 -6.83
N ARG A 47 11.37 2.98 -5.68
CA ARG A 47 10.20 2.55 -4.92
C ARG A 47 10.45 2.74 -3.44
N THR A 48 9.40 2.95 -2.68
CA THR A 48 9.45 2.96 -1.21
C THR A 48 8.43 2.01 -0.65
N VAL A 49 8.88 1.17 0.28
CA VAL A 49 8.03 0.29 1.09
C VAL A 49 7.72 1.03 2.39
N TYR A 50 6.45 1.07 2.77
CA TYR A 50 6.03 1.59 4.07
C TYR A 50 5.44 0.43 4.85
N THR A 51 5.77 0.33 6.13
CA THR A 51 5.23 -0.72 7.01
C THR A 51 4.52 -0.07 8.17
N PHE A 52 3.23 -0.34 8.35
CA PHE A 52 2.46 0.19 9.47
C PHE A 52 1.44 -0.81 9.98
N VAL A 53 1.02 -0.62 11.23
CA VAL A 53 0.05 -1.49 11.91
C VAL A 53 -1.11 -0.70 12.49
N GLY A 54 -2.26 -1.35 12.66
CA GLY A 54 -3.45 -0.77 13.27
C GLY A 54 -4.61 -1.75 13.30
N SER A 55 -5.78 -1.27 13.73
CA SER A 55 -7.02 -2.04 13.56
C SER A 55 -7.36 -2.22 12.08
N PRO A 56 -8.21 -3.20 11.71
CA PRO A 56 -8.60 -3.43 10.32
C PRO A 56 -9.08 -2.16 9.59
N ASP A 57 -9.91 -1.36 10.24
CA ASP A 57 -10.40 -0.10 9.66
C ASP A 57 -9.31 0.97 9.59
N ALA A 58 -8.49 1.10 10.63
CA ALA A 58 -7.43 2.10 10.68
C ALA A 58 -6.39 1.88 9.57
N VAL A 59 -6.00 0.62 9.32
CA VAL A 59 -5.00 0.34 8.27
C VAL A 59 -5.52 0.59 6.86
N VAL A 60 -6.82 0.33 6.62
CA VAL A 60 -7.46 0.65 5.34
C VAL A 60 -7.48 2.16 5.11
N GLU A 61 -7.84 2.95 6.12
CA GLU A 61 -7.81 4.42 6.00
C GLU A 61 -6.38 4.96 5.86
N GLY A 62 -5.41 4.36 6.56
CA GLY A 62 -4.00 4.71 6.43
C GLY A 62 -3.47 4.51 5.01
N ALA A 63 -3.78 3.34 4.42
CA ALA A 63 -3.45 3.03 3.03
C ALA A 63 -4.13 4.01 2.04
N LEU A 64 -5.41 4.36 2.25
CA LEU A 64 -6.12 5.33 1.41
C LEU A 64 -5.50 6.72 1.50
N ASN A 65 -5.13 7.18 2.71
CA ASN A 65 -4.48 8.47 2.91
C ASN A 65 -3.12 8.53 2.19
N GLY A 66 -2.30 7.48 2.29
CA GLY A 66 -1.07 7.36 1.51
C GLY A 66 -1.34 7.40 0.00
N ALA A 67 -2.33 6.64 -0.47
CA ALA A 67 -2.70 6.59 -1.89
C ALA A 67 -3.19 7.94 -2.44
N ARG A 68 -3.95 8.72 -1.66
CA ARG A 68 -4.40 10.07 -2.04
C ARG A 68 -3.23 11.02 -2.26
N ILE A 69 -2.21 10.96 -1.42
CA ILE A 69 -1.01 11.79 -1.58
C ILE A 69 -0.21 11.32 -2.79
N ALA A 70 0.03 10.02 -2.91
CA ALA A 70 0.74 9.45 -4.04
C ALA A 70 0.09 9.80 -5.39
N TYR A 71 -1.25 9.73 -5.47
CA TYR A 71 -2.01 10.09 -6.67
C TYR A 71 -1.80 11.55 -7.09
N LYS A 72 -1.61 12.46 -6.13
CA LYS A 72 -1.39 13.89 -6.40
C LYS A 72 0.05 14.20 -6.79
N LEU A 73 1.01 13.48 -6.22
CA LEU A 73 2.43 13.85 -6.29
C LEU A 73 3.24 12.99 -7.27
N ILE A 74 2.87 11.73 -7.49
CA ILE A 74 3.63 10.81 -8.34
C ILE A 74 3.10 10.85 -9.78
N ASP A 75 3.94 11.39 -10.68
CA ASP A 75 3.70 11.38 -12.11
C ASP A 75 4.29 10.12 -12.77
N MET A 76 3.44 9.13 -13.01
CA MET A 76 3.83 7.85 -13.61
C MET A 76 4.39 7.97 -15.03
N SER A 77 4.12 9.06 -15.76
CA SER A 77 4.69 9.28 -17.10
C SER A 77 6.20 9.56 -17.07
N LYS A 78 6.70 10.05 -15.93
CA LYS A 78 8.11 10.36 -15.70
C LYS A 78 8.83 9.30 -14.88
N GLN A 79 8.08 8.44 -14.19
CA GLN A 79 8.62 7.43 -13.29
C GLN A 79 9.49 6.42 -14.05
N LYS A 80 10.74 6.28 -13.61
CA LYS A 80 11.70 5.28 -14.11
C LYS A 80 12.44 4.63 -12.94
N GLY A 81 12.48 3.31 -12.93
CA GLY A 81 13.21 2.50 -11.95
C GLY A 81 13.50 1.12 -12.53
N GLU A 82 14.42 0.39 -11.90
CA GLU A 82 14.85 -0.95 -12.36
C GLU A 82 13.76 -2.02 -12.20
N HIS A 83 12.74 -1.75 -11.38
CA HIS A 83 11.66 -2.69 -11.11
C HIS A 83 10.41 -2.40 -11.98
N PRO A 84 9.73 -3.43 -12.52
CA PRO A 84 8.38 -3.28 -13.08
C PRO A 84 7.41 -2.69 -12.05
N ARG A 85 6.45 -1.90 -12.52
CA ARG A 85 5.44 -1.23 -11.69
C ARG A 85 4.14 -1.07 -12.46
N LEU A 86 3.03 -1.21 -11.76
CA LEU A 86 1.68 -1.14 -12.31
C LEU A 86 1.04 0.24 -12.11
N GLY A 87 1.45 0.98 -11.07
CA GLY A 87 0.89 2.28 -10.73
C GLY A 87 1.72 3.04 -9.70
N ALA A 88 1.24 4.24 -9.33
CA ALA A 88 1.86 5.07 -8.29
C ALA A 88 1.87 4.36 -6.93
N LEU A 89 0.78 3.65 -6.63
CA LEU A 89 0.73 2.57 -5.65
C LEU A 89 0.74 1.25 -6.44
N ASP A 90 1.76 0.42 -6.21
CA ASP A 90 1.98 -0.81 -6.98
C ASP A 90 1.23 -1.99 -6.35
N VAL A 91 1.49 -2.26 -5.07
CA VAL A 91 0.82 -3.30 -4.28
C VAL A 91 0.56 -2.80 -2.86
N CYS A 92 -0.51 -3.29 -2.24
CA CYS A 92 -0.94 -2.89 -0.89
C CYS A 92 -1.44 -4.12 -0.09
N PRO A 93 -0.53 -4.98 0.39
CA PRO A 93 -0.88 -6.17 1.16
C PRO A 93 -1.36 -5.83 2.58
N PHE A 94 -2.25 -6.69 3.10
CA PHE A 94 -2.71 -6.72 4.49
C PHE A 94 -2.37 -8.08 5.11
N ILE A 95 -1.70 -8.09 6.25
CA ILE A 95 -1.15 -9.29 6.89
C ILE A 95 -1.70 -9.41 8.32
N PRO A 96 -2.20 -10.59 8.74
CA PRO A 96 -2.74 -10.75 10.09
C PRO A 96 -1.61 -10.79 11.11
N VAL A 97 -1.73 -10.01 12.20
CA VAL A 97 -0.73 -9.95 13.28
C VAL A 97 -1.32 -10.50 14.58
N GLN A 98 -2.44 -9.93 15.06
CA GLN A 98 -3.02 -10.32 16.34
C GLN A 98 -4.54 -10.21 16.32
N GLY A 99 -5.23 -11.23 16.84
CA GLY A 99 -6.68 -11.18 17.03
C GLY A 99 -7.50 -11.10 15.74
N VAL A 100 -6.86 -11.36 14.60
CA VAL A 100 -7.43 -11.34 13.25
C VAL A 100 -6.97 -12.58 12.49
N ASP A 101 -7.72 -12.96 11.47
CA ASP A 101 -7.37 -14.05 10.55
C ASP A 101 -7.15 -13.55 9.12
N MET A 102 -6.98 -14.50 8.20
CA MET A 102 -6.79 -14.17 6.78
C MET A 102 -8.06 -13.60 6.14
N ASP A 103 -9.25 -14.02 6.58
CA ASP A 103 -10.52 -13.54 6.03
C ASP A 103 -10.73 -12.06 6.40
N ASP A 104 -10.33 -11.64 7.60
CA ASP A 104 -10.27 -10.23 7.99
C ASP A 104 -9.37 -9.40 7.04
N CYS A 105 -8.21 -9.95 6.67
CA CYS A 105 -7.27 -9.28 5.75
C CYS A 105 -7.82 -9.22 4.32
N VAL A 106 -8.50 -10.26 3.86
CA VAL A 106 -9.22 -10.30 2.57
C VAL A 106 -10.29 -9.21 2.55
N GLN A 107 -11.07 -9.07 3.62
CA GLN A 107 -12.07 -8.01 3.75
C GLN A 107 -11.45 -6.61 3.70
N CYS A 108 -10.29 -6.41 4.35
CA CYS A 108 -9.54 -5.16 4.25
C CYS A 108 -9.12 -4.85 2.80
N SER A 109 -8.61 -5.85 2.08
CA SER A 109 -8.23 -5.73 0.66
C SER A 109 -9.42 -5.29 -0.20
N HIS A 110 -10.57 -5.96 -0.07
CA HIS A 110 -11.79 -5.61 -0.80
C HIS A 110 -12.25 -4.19 -0.48
N LYS A 111 -12.31 -3.83 0.80
CA LYS A 111 -12.73 -2.50 1.27
C LYS A 111 -11.81 -1.41 0.74
N PHE A 112 -10.49 -1.64 0.80
CA PHE A 112 -9.49 -0.73 0.27
C PHE A 112 -9.67 -0.53 -1.24
N ALA A 113 -9.70 -1.62 -2.02
CA ALA A 113 -9.83 -1.55 -3.47
C ALA A 113 -11.13 -0.86 -3.91
N GLN A 114 -12.27 -1.18 -3.27
CA GLN A 114 -13.55 -0.54 -3.55
C GLN A 114 -13.50 0.97 -3.29
N LYS A 115 -13.00 1.39 -2.14
CA LYS A 115 -12.91 2.83 -1.81
C LYS A 115 -11.94 3.56 -2.73
N LEU A 116 -10.77 2.98 -2.98
CA LEU A 116 -9.73 3.57 -3.82
C LEU A 116 -10.23 3.82 -5.25
N SER A 117 -10.84 2.81 -5.87
CA SER A 117 -11.36 2.91 -7.24
C SER A 117 -12.49 3.92 -7.36
N LEU A 118 -13.42 3.94 -6.40
CA LEU A 118 -14.52 4.91 -6.39
C LEU A 118 -14.03 6.36 -6.24
N GLU A 119 -13.05 6.59 -5.37
CA GLU A 119 -12.56 7.92 -5.05
C GLU A 119 -11.62 8.48 -6.13
N LEU A 120 -10.61 7.71 -6.51
CA LEU A 120 -9.55 8.17 -7.42
C LEU A 120 -9.85 7.88 -8.90
N LYS A 121 -10.93 7.14 -9.17
CA LYS A 121 -11.34 6.71 -10.53
C LYS A 121 -10.23 5.97 -11.27
N VAL A 122 -9.43 5.20 -10.53
CA VAL A 122 -8.37 4.35 -11.08
C VAL A 122 -8.79 2.88 -11.04
N PRO A 123 -8.33 2.05 -11.99
CA PRO A 123 -8.47 0.61 -11.88
C PRO A 123 -7.74 0.10 -10.64
N SER A 124 -8.40 -0.76 -9.86
CA SER A 124 -7.78 -1.47 -8.75
C SER A 124 -8.27 -2.90 -8.74
N THR A 125 -7.37 -3.84 -8.48
CA THR A 125 -7.74 -5.24 -8.26
C THR A 125 -7.45 -5.63 -6.82
N ASP A 126 -8.39 -6.33 -6.20
CA ASP A 126 -8.29 -6.94 -4.88
C ASP A 126 -7.54 -8.28 -4.88
N LYS A 127 -7.05 -8.73 -6.05
CA LYS A 127 -6.38 -10.02 -6.25
C LYS A 127 -5.38 -10.27 -5.13
N LEU A 128 -5.69 -11.25 -4.28
CA LEU A 128 -4.76 -11.75 -3.29
C LEU A 128 -3.59 -12.41 -4.02
N PHE A 129 -2.40 -11.84 -3.89
CA PHE A 129 -1.20 -12.57 -4.23
C PHE A 129 -1.06 -13.73 -3.22
N PRO A 130 -1.08 -15.00 -3.66
CA PRO A 130 -0.84 -16.11 -2.76
C PRO A 130 0.56 -15.97 -2.13
N LYS A 131 0.74 -16.45 -0.89
CA LYS A 131 1.99 -16.41 -0.09
C LYS A 131 3.20 -17.14 -0.71
N SER A 132 3.24 -17.36 -2.02
CA SER A 132 4.29 -18.11 -2.70
C SER A 132 5.15 -17.21 -3.59
N GLY A 133 6.24 -16.70 -3.02
CA GLY A 133 7.49 -16.36 -3.70
C GLY A 133 7.48 -15.27 -4.80
N PRO A 134 8.66 -14.86 -5.28
CA PRO A 134 8.84 -13.81 -6.29
C PRO A 134 8.27 -14.13 -7.68
N GLU A 135 7.61 -15.28 -7.87
CA GLU A 135 7.02 -15.69 -9.14
C GLU A 135 5.57 -15.22 -9.34
N SER A 136 4.83 -14.89 -8.27
CA SER A 136 3.41 -14.51 -8.34
C SER A 136 3.14 -13.12 -8.94
N MET A 137 4.17 -12.28 -9.12
CA MET A 137 4.08 -11.00 -9.82
C MET A 137 4.01 -11.14 -11.35
N LYS A 138 4.34 -12.31 -11.91
CA LYS A 138 4.25 -12.56 -13.36
C LYS A 138 2.81 -12.71 -13.87
N ASP A 139 1.87 -13.01 -12.99
CA ASP A 139 0.46 -13.28 -13.30
C ASP A 139 -0.45 -12.05 -13.14
N CYS A 140 0.11 -10.88 -12.82
CA CYS A 140 -0.65 -9.64 -12.88
C CYS A 140 -0.92 -9.29 -14.36
N PRO A 141 -2.18 -9.00 -14.76
CA PRO A 141 -2.47 -8.65 -16.16
C PRO A 141 -1.64 -7.43 -16.54
N LYS A 142 -0.73 -7.60 -17.50
CA LYS A 142 -0.11 -6.45 -18.16
C LYS A 142 -1.21 -5.79 -18.97
N SER A 143 -1.61 -4.59 -18.55
CA SER A 143 -2.48 -3.70 -19.32
C SER A 143 -1.93 -3.50 -20.73
#